data_AF-A0A3B9KDE1-F1
#
_entry.id   AF-A0A3B9KDE1-F1
#
_cell.length_a   1.000
_cell.length_b   1.000
_cell.length_c   1.000
_cell.angle_alpha   90.00
_cell.angle_beta   90.00
_cell.angle_gamma   90.00
#
_symmetry.space_group_name_H-M   'P 1'
#
loop_
_entity.id
_entity.type
_entity.pdbx_description
1 polymer ?
#
loop_
_entity_poly.entity_id
_entity_poly.type
_entity_poly.pdbx_seq_one_letter_code
_entity_poly.pdbx_strand_id
1 'polypeptide(L)'
;FKVSEYTHGKQIVFVPNSNYYGPKPQLTKLVYPFYKQADTTYKAYQAGQVDIAGVPSANLASAKLLPNNQYQQIPQLWIDYYAMNYLTKPFDNIHIRQAFDLAVDKDLLAHSVWKDTVLPSNHIVPKGMPGYNANLTGPAGVTSTKGDPTKAKQLFQQGLQEEGWTSASQVPPIKLTYPSGIQEQDNEVAALVQMWQTTLGVSVKANPEDFNKLLSD
;
A
#
# COMPACT_ATOMS: atom_id res chain seq x y z
N PHE A 1 4.40 -19.59 -21.41
CA PHE A 1 3.42 -20.59 -20.94
C PHE A 1 2.05 -20.32 -21.56
N LYS A 2 1.12 -21.28 -21.50
CA LYS A 2 -0.31 -21.14 -21.82
C LYS A 2 -1.14 -21.71 -20.66
N VAL A 3 -2.36 -21.20 -20.47
CA VAL A 3 -3.29 -21.75 -19.49
C VAL A 3 -3.67 -23.17 -19.93
N SER A 4 -3.55 -24.14 -19.01
CA SER A 4 -4.04 -25.50 -19.21
C SER A 4 -5.32 -25.78 -18.42
N GLU A 5 -5.47 -25.15 -17.25
CA GLU A 5 -6.63 -25.33 -16.39
C GLU A 5 -6.89 -24.06 -15.59
N TYR A 6 -8.16 -23.76 -15.37
CA TYR A 6 -8.61 -22.76 -14.40
C TYR A 6 -9.65 -23.39 -13.50
N THR A 7 -9.36 -23.46 -12.20
CA THR A 7 -10.33 -23.87 -11.19
C THR A 7 -10.78 -22.61 -10.45
N HIS A 8 -12.04 -22.21 -10.66
CA HIS A 8 -12.57 -20.98 -10.10
C HIS A 8 -12.36 -20.88 -8.59
N GLY A 9 -11.84 -19.73 -8.13
CA GLY A 9 -11.57 -19.47 -6.71
C GLY A 9 -10.43 -20.29 -6.08
N LYS A 10 -9.75 -21.16 -6.85
CA LYS A 10 -8.73 -22.07 -6.32
C LYS A 10 -7.36 -21.88 -6.96
N GLN A 11 -7.24 -21.97 -8.29
CA GLN A 11 -5.93 -21.92 -8.94
C GLN A 11 -6.03 -21.69 -10.45
N ILE A 12 -4.92 -21.24 -11.05
CA ILE A 12 -4.66 -21.35 -12.48
C ILE A 12 -3.44 -22.25 -12.69
N VAL A 13 -3.54 -23.17 -13.64
CA VAL A 13 -2.43 -24.03 -14.06
C VAL A 13 -1.97 -23.61 -15.45
N PHE A 14 -0.65 -23.51 -15.60
CA PHE A 14 -0.02 -23.19 -16.87
C PHE A 14 0.96 -24.29 -17.29
N VAL A 15 1.08 -24.51 -18.60
CA VAL A 15 2.04 -25.42 -19.23
C VAL A 15 2.84 -24.69 -20.31
N PRO A 16 4.01 -25.19 -20.73
CA PRO A 16 4.76 -24.62 -21.85
C PRO A 16 3.88 -24.41 -23.08
N ASN A 17 4.02 -23.25 -23.71
CA ASN A 17 3.37 -22.98 -24.99
C ASN A 17 4.31 -23.46 -26.11
N SER A 18 3.94 -24.54 -26.80
CA SER A 18 4.71 -25.11 -27.92
C SER A 18 4.92 -24.13 -29.07
N ASN A 19 4.04 -23.13 -29.20
CA ASN A 19 4.06 -22.15 -30.28
C ASN A 19 4.82 -20.86 -29.91
N TYR A 20 5.43 -20.80 -28.73
CA TYR A 20 6.25 -19.65 -28.33
C TYR A 20 7.53 -19.63 -29.15
N TYR A 21 7.82 -18.49 -29.81
CA TYR A 21 8.93 -18.33 -30.75
C TYR A 21 10.30 -18.27 -30.08
N GLY A 22 10.35 -17.94 -28.78
CA GLY A 22 11.59 -17.77 -28.02
C GLY A 22 12.11 -19.08 -27.41
N PRO A 23 13.13 -18.99 -26.53
CA PRO A 23 13.66 -20.13 -25.79
C PRO A 23 12.56 -20.87 -25.03
N LYS A 24 12.58 -22.20 -25.09
CA LYS A 24 11.61 -23.03 -24.36
C LYS A 24 11.95 -23.00 -22.85
N PRO A 25 10.94 -22.87 -21.97
CA PRO A 25 11.17 -22.90 -20.54
C PRO A 25 11.65 -24.28 -20.09
N GLN A 26 12.49 -24.30 -19.04
CA GLN A 26 12.91 -25.54 -18.37
C GLN A 26 11.79 -26.12 -17.49
N LEU A 27 10.93 -25.24 -16.94
CA LEU A 27 9.77 -25.64 -16.14
C LEU A 27 8.66 -26.20 -17.03
N THR A 28 8.11 -27.36 -16.64
CA THR A 28 7.08 -28.08 -17.40
C THR A 28 5.66 -27.76 -16.95
N LYS A 29 5.50 -27.17 -15.76
CA LYS A 29 4.21 -26.80 -15.17
C LYS A 29 4.41 -25.64 -14.19
N LEU A 30 3.48 -24.70 -14.19
CA LEU A 30 3.35 -23.67 -13.16
C LEU A 30 1.95 -23.77 -12.57
N VAL A 31 1.85 -23.79 -11.25
CA VAL A 31 0.56 -23.75 -10.54
C VAL A 31 0.53 -22.44 -9.76
N TYR A 32 -0.50 -21.64 -9.99
CA TYR A 32 -0.74 -20.41 -9.27
C TYR A 32 -1.97 -20.62 -8.37
N PRO A 33 -1.79 -21.11 -7.13
CA PRO A 33 -2.87 -21.27 -6.17
C PRO A 33 -3.33 -19.90 -5.63
N PHE A 34 -4.62 -19.77 -5.38
CA PHE A 34 -5.21 -18.55 -4.84
C PHE A 34 -5.33 -18.67 -3.32
N TYR A 35 -4.61 -17.81 -2.63
CA TYR A 35 -4.70 -17.64 -1.19
C TYR A 35 -5.24 -16.24 -0.91
N LYS A 36 -6.24 -16.15 -0.02
CA LYS A 36 -6.81 -14.86 0.39
C LYS A 36 -5.96 -14.12 1.43
N GLN A 37 -5.12 -14.85 2.15
CA GLN A 37 -4.38 -14.33 3.30
C GLN A 37 -2.89 -14.57 3.09
N ALA A 38 -2.09 -13.52 3.23
CA ALA A 38 -0.64 -13.59 3.06
C ALA A 38 0.00 -14.64 4.01
N ASP A 39 -0.42 -14.65 5.28
CA ASP A 39 0.04 -15.61 6.29
C ASP A 39 -0.21 -17.07 5.92
N THR A 40 -1.33 -17.34 5.23
CA THR A 40 -1.67 -18.71 4.83
C THR A 40 -0.76 -19.16 3.69
N THR A 41 -0.45 -18.27 2.75
CA THR A 41 0.51 -18.53 1.67
C THR A 41 1.91 -18.79 2.22
N TYR A 42 2.34 -18.00 3.21
CA TYR A 42 3.65 -18.18 3.82
C TYR A 42 3.76 -19.50 4.61
N LYS A 43 2.70 -19.90 5.33
CA LYS A 43 2.65 -21.23 5.97
C LYS A 43 2.69 -22.37 4.95
N ALA A 44 2.02 -22.21 3.81
CA ALA A 44 2.10 -23.18 2.70
C ALA A 44 3.53 -23.28 2.15
N TYR A 45 4.25 -22.15 2.05
CA TYR A 45 5.67 -22.15 1.67
C TYR A 45 6.52 -22.92 2.68
N GLN A 46 6.36 -22.65 3.98
CA GLN A 46 7.07 -23.35 5.04
C GLN A 46 6.77 -24.86 5.05
N ALA A 47 5.58 -25.26 4.64
CA ALA A 47 5.17 -26.66 4.49
C ALA A 47 5.62 -27.31 3.16
N GLY A 48 6.32 -26.57 2.29
CA GLY A 48 6.76 -27.05 0.97
C GLY A 48 5.63 -27.25 -0.05
N GLN A 49 4.48 -26.60 0.17
CA GLN A 49 3.31 -26.70 -0.70
C GLN A 49 3.34 -25.67 -1.85
N VAL A 50 4.09 -24.58 -1.67
CA VAL A 50 4.38 -23.58 -2.71
C VAL A 50 5.85 -23.24 -2.70
N ASP A 51 6.41 -22.95 -3.88
CA ASP A 51 7.83 -22.64 -4.04
C ASP A 51 8.16 -21.17 -3.76
N ILE A 52 7.16 -20.28 -3.83
CA ILE A 52 7.31 -18.82 -3.68
C ILE A 52 6.14 -18.30 -2.85
N ALA A 53 6.45 -17.46 -1.86
CA ALA A 53 5.46 -16.70 -1.10
C ALA A 53 6.03 -15.34 -0.69
N GLY A 54 5.15 -14.36 -0.48
CA GLY A 54 5.51 -13.15 0.25
C GLY A 54 5.79 -13.48 1.72
N VAL A 55 6.64 -12.70 2.37
CA VAL A 55 7.01 -12.87 3.78
C VAL A 55 6.22 -11.87 4.63
N PRO A 56 5.33 -12.33 5.54
CA PRO A 56 4.67 -11.44 6.49
C PRO A 56 5.69 -10.72 7.39
N SER A 57 5.38 -9.50 7.82
CA SER A 57 6.30 -8.66 8.59
C SER A 57 6.74 -9.32 9.89
N ALA A 58 5.85 -10.09 10.53
CA ALA A 58 6.14 -10.86 11.74
C ALA A 58 7.19 -11.98 11.53
N ASN A 59 7.38 -12.43 10.29
CA ASN A 59 8.29 -13.53 9.94
C ASN A 59 9.58 -13.07 9.26
N LEU A 60 9.76 -11.77 9.01
CA LEU A 60 10.95 -11.26 8.29
C LEU A 60 12.27 -11.61 8.97
N ALA A 61 12.33 -11.55 10.31
CA ALA A 61 13.56 -11.86 11.04
C ALA A 61 14.01 -13.32 10.82
N SER A 62 13.08 -14.28 10.84
CA SER A 62 13.39 -15.68 10.58
C SER A 62 13.59 -15.95 9.08
N ALA A 63 12.85 -15.28 8.21
CA ALA A 63 13.00 -15.41 6.76
C ALA A 63 14.41 -14.99 6.29
N LYS A 64 14.96 -13.91 6.84
CA LYS A 64 16.33 -13.43 6.54
C LYS A 64 17.42 -14.44 6.89
N LEU A 65 17.13 -15.42 7.73
CA LEU A 65 18.05 -16.50 8.12
C LEU A 65 17.89 -17.76 7.28
N LEU A 66 16.95 -17.80 6.34
CA LEU A 66 16.75 -18.96 5.47
C LEU A 66 17.98 -19.20 4.57
N PRO A 67 18.35 -20.47 4.34
CA PRO A 67 19.54 -20.79 3.56
C PRO A 67 19.33 -20.52 2.07
N ASN A 68 20.40 -20.67 1.29
CA ASN A 68 20.37 -20.70 -0.17
C ASN A 68 19.74 -19.47 -0.84
N ASN A 69 19.83 -18.29 -0.21
CA ASN A 69 19.25 -17.04 -0.72
C ASN A 69 17.73 -17.16 -1.00
N GLN A 70 17.02 -17.96 -0.20
CA GLN A 70 15.57 -18.10 -0.30
C GLN A 70 14.85 -16.78 0.00
N TYR A 71 15.38 -15.97 0.92
CA TYR A 71 14.89 -14.62 1.14
C TYR A 71 15.51 -13.66 0.14
N GLN A 72 14.66 -12.94 -0.59
CA GLN A 72 15.06 -11.87 -1.50
C GLN A 72 14.20 -10.64 -1.25
N GLN A 73 14.87 -9.49 -1.07
CA GLN A 73 14.24 -8.19 -1.02
C GLN A 73 14.79 -7.37 -2.17
N ILE A 74 13.93 -7.10 -3.16
CA ILE A 74 14.31 -6.39 -4.38
C ILE A 74 13.44 -5.14 -4.52
N PRO A 75 14.03 -3.98 -4.88
CA PRO A 75 13.24 -2.81 -5.25
C PRO A 75 12.31 -3.14 -6.40
N GLN A 76 11.07 -2.67 -6.32
CA GLN A 76 10.08 -2.86 -7.37
C GLN A 76 9.58 -1.50 -7.88
N LEU A 77 9.25 -1.45 -9.17
CA LEU A 77 8.80 -0.25 -9.85
C LEU A 77 7.27 -0.10 -9.74
N TRP A 78 6.77 0.07 -8.53
CA TRP A 78 5.38 0.43 -8.23
C TRP A 78 5.32 1.31 -6.97
N ILE A 79 4.16 1.91 -6.71
CA ILE A 79 3.91 2.80 -5.57
C ILE A 79 2.57 2.43 -4.94
N ASP A 80 2.53 2.43 -3.61
CA ASP A 80 1.30 2.44 -2.84
C ASP A 80 0.96 3.88 -2.44
N TYR A 81 -0.31 4.24 -2.56
CA TYR A 81 -0.81 5.54 -2.13
C TYR A 81 -2.30 5.47 -1.81
N TYR A 82 -2.74 6.39 -0.95
CA TYR A 82 -4.16 6.59 -0.68
C TYR A 82 -4.67 7.77 -1.49
N ALA A 83 -5.71 7.53 -2.28
CA ALA A 83 -6.34 8.56 -3.08
C ALA A 83 -7.40 9.31 -2.27
N MET A 84 -7.42 10.64 -2.40
CA MET A 84 -8.47 11.50 -1.85
C MET A 84 -9.39 11.91 -3.00
N ASN A 85 -10.69 11.67 -2.88
CA ASN A 85 -11.65 12.02 -3.92
C ASN A 85 -11.84 13.55 -4.00
N TYR A 86 -11.11 14.18 -4.91
CA TYR A 86 -11.09 15.63 -5.08
C TYR A 86 -12.38 16.23 -5.67
N LEU A 87 -13.38 15.40 -5.96
CA LEU A 87 -14.70 15.84 -6.43
C LEU A 87 -15.73 15.94 -5.30
N THR A 88 -15.36 15.57 -4.07
CA THR A 88 -16.29 15.45 -2.94
C THR A 88 -15.71 16.09 -1.68
N LYS A 89 -16.56 16.79 -0.92
CA LYS A 89 -16.19 17.30 0.40
C LYS A 89 -15.74 16.17 1.34
N PRO A 90 -14.70 16.39 2.17
CA PRO A 90 -13.93 17.63 2.32
C PRO A 90 -12.71 17.72 1.37
N PHE A 91 -12.52 16.74 0.49
CA PHE A 91 -11.32 16.61 -0.31
C PHE A 91 -11.36 17.39 -1.62
N ASP A 92 -12.47 18.06 -1.97
CA ASP A 92 -12.51 19.09 -3.01
C ASP A 92 -11.59 20.29 -2.68
N ASN A 93 -11.41 20.59 -1.39
CA ASN A 93 -10.47 21.59 -0.90
C ASN A 93 -9.00 21.10 -0.93
N ILE A 94 -8.12 21.84 -1.63
CA ILE A 94 -6.71 21.47 -1.76
C ILE A 94 -5.92 21.58 -0.44
N HIS A 95 -6.20 22.57 0.41
CA HIS A 95 -5.51 22.73 1.68
C HIS A 95 -5.87 21.59 2.65
N ILE A 96 -7.10 21.07 2.59
CA ILE A 96 -7.48 19.87 3.33
C ILE A 96 -6.69 18.66 2.82
N ARG A 97 -6.60 18.43 1.49
CA ARG A 97 -5.81 17.31 0.95
C ARG A 97 -4.34 17.38 1.36
N GLN A 98 -3.73 18.57 1.25
CA GLN A 98 -2.34 18.79 1.64
C GLN A 98 -2.12 18.58 3.15
N ALA A 99 -3.08 19.00 3.98
CA ALA A 99 -3.00 18.77 5.42
C ALA A 99 -3.02 17.27 5.77
N PHE A 100 -3.85 16.47 5.10
CA PHE A 100 -3.88 15.03 5.31
C PHE A 100 -2.56 14.35 4.90
N ASP A 101 -1.93 14.75 3.80
CA ASP A 101 -0.62 14.20 3.39
C ASP A 101 0.49 14.59 4.39
N LEU A 102 0.56 15.87 4.79
CA LEU A 102 1.59 16.35 5.71
C LEU A 102 1.41 15.87 7.16
N ALA A 103 0.23 15.37 7.53
CA ALA A 103 0.01 14.78 8.85
C ALA A 103 0.59 13.37 9.01
N VAL A 104 1.08 12.75 7.93
CA VAL A 104 1.57 11.37 7.91
C VAL A 104 3.08 11.32 8.01
N ASP A 105 3.59 10.55 8.98
CA ASP A 105 5.00 10.17 9.05
C ASP A 105 5.23 8.86 8.29
N LYS A 106 5.64 8.96 7.02
CA LYS A 106 5.81 7.80 6.13
C LYS A 106 7.04 6.98 6.52
N ASP A 107 8.06 7.59 7.14
CA ASP A 107 9.23 6.87 7.65
C ASP A 107 8.82 5.97 8.82
N LEU A 108 8.00 6.50 9.74
CA LEU A 108 7.49 5.73 10.86
C LEU A 108 6.66 4.54 10.41
N LEU A 109 5.81 4.72 9.38
CA LEU A 109 5.03 3.62 8.78
C LEU A 109 5.94 2.57 8.15
N ALA A 110 6.87 2.98 7.28
CA ALA A 110 7.81 2.08 6.62
C ALA A 110 8.62 1.26 7.62
N HIS A 111 9.07 1.87 8.72
CA HIS A 111 9.84 1.19 9.74
C HIS A 111 8.98 0.33 10.67
N SER A 112 7.95 0.93 11.28
CA SER A 112 7.22 0.29 12.39
C SER A 112 6.24 -0.77 11.90
N VAL A 113 5.57 -0.51 10.77
CA VAL A 113 4.56 -1.42 10.20
C VAL A 113 5.22 -2.40 9.24
N TRP A 114 5.98 -1.88 8.28
CA TRP A 114 6.54 -2.68 7.18
C TRP A 114 7.97 -3.18 7.42
N LYS A 115 8.59 -2.87 8.57
CA LYS A 115 9.91 -3.37 8.96
C LYS A 115 10.99 -3.12 7.90
N ASP A 116 10.96 -1.92 7.32
CA ASP A 116 11.91 -1.46 6.29
C ASP A 116 11.89 -2.32 5.01
N THR A 117 10.77 -3.00 4.72
CA THR A 117 10.56 -3.72 3.45
C THR A 117 10.07 -2.83 2.31
N VAL A 118 9.55 -1.66 2.66
CA VAL A 118 9.09 -0.62 1.72
C VAL A 118 9.91 0.64 1.86
N LEU A 119 9.88 1.49 0.84
CA LEU A 119 10.57 2.78 0.85
C LEU A 119 9.53 3.91 0.94
N PRO A 120 9.63 4.82 1.92
CA PRO A 120 8.74 5.98 1.99
C PRO A 120 9.01 6.92 0.80
N SER A 121 7.95 7.56 0.30
CA SER A 121 8.02 8.40 -0.89
C SER A 121 7.05 9.58 -0.84
N ASN A 122 7.48 10.73 -1.36
CA ASN A 122 6.62 11.88 -1.69
C ASN A 122 6.28 11.95 -3.20
N HIS A 123 6.59 10.90 -3.95
CA HIS A 123 6.50 10.87 -5.40
C HIS A 123 5.51 9.81 -5.86
N ILE A 124 4.74 10.14 -6.90
CA ILE A 124 3.90 9.18 -7.62
C ILE A 124 4.69 8.33 -8.61
N VAL A 125 5.86 8.81 -9.06
CA VAL A 125 6.79 8.06 -9.91
C VAL A 125 7.82 7.38 -9.01
N PRO A 126 7.90 6.03 -8.98
CA PRO A 126 8.89 5.30 -8.19
C PRO A 126 10.33 5.65 -8.55
N LYS A 127 11.21 5.63 -7.54
CA LYS A 127 12.66 5.79 -7.75
C LYS A 127 13.18 4.69 -8.68
N GLY A 128 13.86 5.10 -9.75
CA GLY A 128 14.40 4.19 -10.77
C GLY A 128 13.54 4.09 -12.04
N MET A 129 12.33 4.65 -12.06
CA MET A 129 11.58 4.82 -13.30
C MET A 129 12.06 6.04 -14.10
N PRO A 130 12.04 5.99 -15.44
CA PRO A 130 12.18 7.19 -16.28
C PRO A 130 11.17 8.27 -15.87
N GLY A 131 11.63 9.52 -15.76
CA GLY A 131 10.80 10.64 -15.29
C GLY A 131 10.80 10.87 -13.78
N TYR A 132 11.48 10.03 -12.99
CA TYR A 132 11.70 10.30 -11.57
C TYR A 132 12.52 11.58 -11.37
N ASN A 133 11.96 12.56 -10.66
CA ASN A 133 12.65 13.81 -10.30
C ASN A 133 12.98 13.83 -8.81
N ALA A 134 14.25 13.57 -8.44
CA ALA A 134 14.71 13.55 -7.05
C ALA A 134 14.53 14.87 -6.27
N ASN A 135 14.31 15.99 -6.98
CA ASN A 135 14.13 17.31 -6.38
C ASN A 135 12.65 17.70 -6.23
N LEU A 136 11.71 16.78 -6.52
CA LEU A 136 10.29 17.04 -6.33
C LEU A 136 9.99 17.25 -4.83
N THR A 137 9.29 18.33 -4.52
CA THR A 137 8.83 18.61 -3.15
C THR A 137 7.37 18.19 -3.00
N GLY A 138 7.02 17.74 -1.80
CA GLY A 138 5.64 17.55 -1.40
C GLY A 138 4.89 18.88 -1.20
N PRO A 139 3.66 18.82 -0.66
CA PRO A 139 2.89 20.00 -0.32
C PRO A 139 3.67 21.01 0.51
N ALA A 140 3.43 22.30 0.27
CA ALA A 140 4.10 23.41 0.94
C ALA A 140 5.65 23.39 0.86
N GLY A 141 6.23 22.69 -0.12
CA GLY A 141 7.68 22.62 -0.31
C GLY A 141 8.38 21.62 0.61
N VAL A 142 7.63 20.78 1.33
CA VAL A 142 8.19 19.80 2.27
C VAL A 142 8.91 18.70 1.49
N THR A 143 10.21 18.53 1.74
CA THR A 143 11.04 17.48 1.11
C THR A 143 11.09 16.19 1.94
N SER A 144 10.82 16.29 3.25
CA SER A 144 10.84 15.15 4.18
C SER A 144 9.66 14.21 3.93
N THR A 145 9.91 12.91 4.03
CA THR A 145 8.87 11.86 4.04
C THR A 145 8.20 11.69 5.40
N LYS A 146 8.68 12.38 6.44
CA LYS A 146 8.08 12.39 7.79
C LYS A 146 6.85 13.30 7.93
N GLY A 147 6.45 13.94 6.84
CA GLY A 147 5.41 14.98 6.86
C GLY A 147 5.89 16.26 7.55
N ASP A 148 4.93 17.11 7.92
CA ASP A 148 5.11 18.31 8.74
C ASP A 148 3.79 18.57 9.51
N PRO A 149 3.66 18.04 10.75
CA PRO A 149 2.43 18.17 11.53
C PRO A 149 2.04 19.62 11.84
N THR A 150 3.02 20.53 11.93
CA THR A 150 2.76 21.95 12.17
C THR A 150 2.15 22.57 10.92
N LYS A 151 2.73 22.34 9.75
CA LYS A 151 2.19 22.81 8.47
C LYS A 151 0.86 22.16 8.15
N ALA A 152 0.69 20.88 8.46
CA ALA A 152 -0.57 20.16 8.32
C ALA A 152 -1.71 20.86 9.08
N LYS A 153 -1.50 21.22 10.35
CA LYS A 153 -2.46 21.98 11.17
C LYS A 153 -2.79 23.34 10.57
N GLN A 154 -1.79 24.06 10.07
CA GLN A 154 -1.98 25.37 9.44
C GLN A 154 -2.86 25.27 8.18
N LEU A 155 -2.53 24.35 7.27
CA LEU A 155 -3.28 24.13 6.04
C LEU A 155 -4.69 23.60 6.33
N PHE A 156 -4.83 22.75 7.34
CA PHE A 156 -6.14 22.26 7.74
C PHE A 156 -7.03 23.40 8.25
N GLN A 157 -6.51 24.24 9.15
CA GLN A 157 -7.25 25.40 9.65
C GLN A 157 -7.65 26.37 8.54
N GLN A 158 -6.78 26.56 7.54
CA GLN A 158 -7.09 27.34 6.35
C GLN A 158 -8.22 26.69 5.53
N GLY A 159 -8.11 25.39 5.26
CA GLY A 159 -9.14 24.63 4.56
C GLY A 159 -10.50 24.66 5.29
N LEU A 160 -10.52 24.56 6.62
CA LEU A 160 -11.74 24.73 7.42
C LEU A 160 -12.37 26.11 7.19
N GLN A 161 -11.57 27.19 7.21
CA GLN A 161 -12.07 28.55 7.00
C GLN A 161 -12.64 28.75 5.59
N GLU A 162 -11.97 28.20 4.57
CA GLU A 162 -12.44 28.23 3.17
C GLU A 162 -13.78 27.50 2.99
N GLU A 163 -14.01 26.44 3.77
CA GLU A 163 -15.26 25.68 3.81
C GLU A 163 -16.33 26.28 4.74
N GLY A 164 -16.02 27.38 5.45
CA GLY A 164 -16.91 27.97 6.45
C GLY A 164 -17.06 27.13 7.73
N TRP A 165 -16.14 26.22 8.00
CA TRP A 165 -16.09 25.40 9.22
C TRP A 165 -15.22 26.05 10.29
N THR A 166 -15.69 25.98 11.53
CA THR A 166 -15.00 26.51 12.71
C THR A 166 -14.20 25.46 13.47
N SER A 167 -14.46 24.17 13.22
CA SER A 167 -13.77 23.07 13.87
C SER A 167 -13.82 21.78 13.04
N ALA A 168 -12.93 20.83 13.38
CA ALA A 168 -12.86 19.51 12.76
C ALA A 168 -14.17 18.70 12.87
N SER A 169 -15.02 18.98 13.86
CA SER A 169 -16.30 18.27 14.04
C SER A 169 -17.33 18.61 12.98
N GLN A 170 -17.13 19.68 12.20
CA GLN A 170 -17.98 20.04 11.06
C GLN A 170 -17.53 19.39 9.75
N VAL A 171 -16.35 18.76 9.73
CA VAL A 171 -15.85 18.04 8.56
C VAL A 171 -16.75 16.83 8.30
N PRO A 172 -17.23 16.62 7.06
CA PRO A 172 -18.03 15.45 6.71
C PRO A 172 -17.32 14.13 7.09
N PRO A 173 -18.07 13.07 7.43
CA PRO A 173 -17.48 11.78 7.78
C PRO A 173 -16.58 11.25 6.66
N ILE A 174 -15.37 10.84 7.03
CA ILE A 174 -14.39 10.30 6.09
C ILE A 174 -14.32 8.78 6.26
N LYS A 175 -14.40 8.07 5.14
CA LYS A 175 -14.25 6.62 5.08
C LYS A 175 -13.02 6.28 4.24
N LEU A 176 -12.07 5.55 4.82
CA LEU A 176 -10.90 5.03 4.11
C LEU A 176 -11.14 3.57 3.74
N THR A 177 -11.37 3.32 2.44
CA THR A 177 -11.59 1.97 1.91
C THR A 177 -10.29 1.41 1.35
N TYR A 178 -9.96 0.18 1.69
CA TYR A 178 -8.70 -0.47 1.33
C TYR A 178 -8.87 -2.00 1.24
N PRO A 179 -7.98 -2.72 0.52
CA PRO A 179 -8.05 -4.17 0.42
C PRO A 179 -7.90 -4.84 1.79
N SER A 180 -8.72 -5.86 2.04
CA SER A 180 -8.63 -6.71 3.23
C SER A 180 -7.74 -7.94 2.99
N GLY A 181 -7.28 -8.55 4.08
CA GLY A 181 -6.53 -9.83 4.05
C GLY A 181 -5.00 -9.69 4.10
N ILE A 182 -4.50 -8.49 4.36
CA ILE A 182 -3.10 -8.20 4.64
C ILE A 182 -3.03 -7.45 5.98
N GLN A 183 -2.48 -8.11 7.00
CA GLN A 183 -2.44 -7.57 8.37
C GLN A 183 -1.61 -6.28 8.46
N GLU A 184 -0.56 -6.17 7.65
CA GLU A 184 0.27 -4.97 7.55
C GLU A 184 -0.52 -3.76 7.02
N GLN A 185 -1.46 -3.96 6.08
CA GLN A 185 -2.34 -2.88 5.60
C GLN A 185 -3.33 -2.44 6.68
N ASP A 186 -3.92 -3.39 7.43
CA ASP A 186 -4.79 -3.04 8.56
C ASP A 186 -4.04 -2.19 9.60
N ASN A 187 -2.78 -2.56 9.89
CA ASN A 187 -1.92 -1.84 10.82
C ASN A 187 -1.51 -0.45 10.29
N GLU A 188 -1.20 -0.32 9.00
CA GLU A 188 -0.91 0.96 8.36
C GLU A 188 -2.13 1.89 8.44
N VAL A 189 -3.32 1.40 8.09
CA VAL A 189 -4.55 2.19 8.15
C VAL A 189 -4.86 2.62 9.58
N ALA A 190 -4.68 1.75 10.58
CA ALA A 190 -4.85 2.11 11.98
C ALA A 190 -3.89 3.24 12.40
N ALA A 191 -2.62 3.16 11.98
CA ALA A 191 -1.64 4.20 12.24
C ALA A 191 -1.97 5.52 11.54
N LEU A 192 -2.42 5.49 10.28
CA LEU A 192 -2.87 6.67 9.54
C LEU A 192 -4.06 7.36 10.21
N VAL A 193 -5.08 6.59 10.59
CA VAL A 193 -6.26 7.09 11.32
C VAL A 193 -5.81 7.78 12.61
N GLN A 194 -4.89 7.17 13.36
CA GLN A 194 -4.35 7.77 14.58
C GLN A 194 -3.55 9.06 14.31
N MET A 195 -2.71 9.08 13.28
CA MET A 195 -1.93 10.28 12.89
C MET A 195 -2.85 11.44 12.50
N TRP A 196 -3.88 11.20 11.70
CA TRP A 196 -4.88 12.22 11.34
C TRP A 196 -5.69 12.68 12.54
N GLN A 197 -6.11 11.77 13.42
CA GLN A 197 -6.85 12.12 14.63
C GLN A 197 -6.01 12.97 15.57
N THR A 198 -4.74 12.62 15.79
CA THR A 198 -3.81 13.38 16.66
C THR A 198 -3.42 14.72 16.08
N THR A 199 -3.21 14.81 14.76
CA THR A 199 -2.70 16.03 14.11
C THR A 199 -3.82 16.99 13.75
N LEU A 200 -4.91 16.49 13.17
CA LEU A 200 -5.98 17.30 12.58
C LEU A 200 -7.27 17.27 13.39
N GLY A 201 -7.41 16.35 14.35
CA GLY A 201 -8.63 16.20 15.15
C GLY A 201 -9.79 15.55 14.38
N VAL A 202 -9.54 15.00 13.19
CA VAL A 202 -10.55 14.37 12.32
C VAL A 202 -10.66 12.87 12.61
N SER A 203 -11.89 12.37 12.59
CA SER A 203 -12.17 10.94 12.69
C SER A 203 -12.29 10.33 11.28
N VAL A 204 -11.46 9.34 10.99
CA VAL A 204 -11.48 8.58 9.73
C VAL A 204 -11.90 7.15 10.05
N LYS A 205 -12.95 6.67 9.39
CA LYS A 205 -13.43 5.30 9.54
C LYS A 205 -12.71 4.37 8.57
N ALA A 206 -11.93 3.43 9.11
CA ALA A 206 -11.37 2.32 8.34
C ALA A 206 -12.50 1.42 7.79
N ASN A 207 -12.41 1.04 6.51
CA ASN A 207 -13.37 0.20 5.81
C ASN A 207 -12.63 -0.84 4.96
N PRO A 208 -12.08 -1.91 5.57
CA PRO A 208 -11.45 -2.99 4.82
C PRO A 208 -12.50 -3.70 3.94
N GLU A 209 -12.13 -4.02 2.70
CA GLU A 209 -13.04 -4.59 1.71
C GLU A 209 -12.38 -5.73 0.92
N ASP A 210 -13.16 -6.70 0.44
CA ASP A 210 -12.62 -7.73 -0.47
C ASP A 210 -12.12 -7.04 -1.75
N PHE A 211 -10.91 -7.39 -2.20
CA PHE A 211 -10.27 -6.73 -3.33
C PHE A 211 -11.11 -6.78 -4.61
N ASN A 212 -11.84 -7.88 -4.86
CA ASN A 212 -12.68 -7.98 -6.05
C ASN A 212 -13.86 -7.00 -6.00
N LYS A 213 -14.37 -6.75 -4.80
CA LYS A 213 -15.44 -5.77 -4.59
C LYS A 213 -14.91 -4.34 -4.73
N LEU A 214 -13.73 -4.06 -4.17
CA LEU A 214 -13.08 -2.76 -4.30
C LEU A 214 -12.88 -2.32 -5.75
N LEU A 215 -12.61 -3.27 -6.67
CA LEU A 215 -12.42 -2.99 -8.09
C LEU A 215 -13.72 -2.79 -8.88
N SER A 216 -14.85 -3.23 -8.33
CA SER A 216 -16.17 -3.15 -9.01
C SER A 216 -17.03 -1.97 -8.56
N ASP A 217 -16.64 -1.32 -7.47
CA ASP A 217 -17.30 -0.13 -6.89
C ASP A 217 -16.74 1.17 -7.52
#